data_AF-A0A3M5LKI6-F1
#
_entry.id   AF-A0A3M5LKI6-F1
#
_cell.length_a   1.000
_cell.length_b   1.000
_cell.length_c   1.000
_cell.angle_alpha   90.00
_cell.angle_beta   90.00
_cell.angle_gamma   90.00
#
_symmetry.space_group_name_H-M   'P 1'
#
loop_
_entity.id
_entity.type
_entity.pdbx_description
1 polymer ?
#
loop_
_entity_poly.entity_id
_entity_poly.type
_entity_poly.pdbx_seq_one_letter_code
_entity_poly.pdbx_strand_id
1 'polypeptide(L)'
;MDVPLPRDRPYGNRPDGRYRGGMMRQPQIIDRSKDQDFMREALALAAQGALLGEVPVGAVVVQNGEIIGRGYNCPISGSDPSAHAEMVAIRDAAKAL
;
A
#
# COMPACT_ATOMS: atom_id res chain seq x y z
N MET A 1 -51.11 4.24 8.11
CA MET A 1 -49.94 5.08 7.79
C MET A 1 -48.97 4.19 7.05
N ASP A 2 -49.24 3.97 5.75
CA ASP A 2 -48.40 3.16 4.87
C ASP A 2 -47.84 4.10 3.80
N VAL A 3 -46.52 4.25 3.78
CA VAL A 3 -45.81 5.08 2.80
C VAL A 3 -45.54 4.21 1.57
N PRO A 4 -46.07 4.53 0.38
CA PRO A 4 -45.82 3.73 -0.80
C PRO A 4 -44.39 3.95 -1.32
N LEU A 5 -43.67 2.85 -1.56
CA LEU A 5 -42.35 2.85 -2.20
C LEU A 5 -42.43 3.44 -3.63
N PRO A 6 -41.49 4.30 -4.05
CA PRO A 6 -41.45 4.77 -5.43
C PRO A 6 -41.06 3.63 -6.38
N ARG A 7 -41.97 3.34 -7.31
CA ARG A 7 -41.86 2.34 -8.38
C ARG A 7 -40.66 2.62 -9.29
N ASP A 8 -40.07 1.53 -9.78
CA ASP A 8 -39.00 1.43 -10.75
C ASP A 8 -39.05 2.51 -11.84
N ARG A 9 -38.05 3.41 -11.87
CA ARG A 9 -37.77 4.21 -13.06
C ARG A 9 -36.74 3.46 -13.91
N PRO A 10 -37.00 3.21 -15.20
CA PRO A 10 -35.96 2.72 -16.10
C PRO A 10 -34.84 3.77 -16.20
N TYR A 11 -33.58 3.32 -16.18
CA TYR A 11 -32.41 4.17 -16.37
C TYR A 11 -32.49 4.86 -17.74
N GLY A 12 -32.96 6.10 -17.75
CA GLY A 12 -32.97 6.96 -18.92
C GLY A 12 -31.56 7.40 -19.29
N ASN A 13 -31.19 7.16 -20.54
CA ASN A 13 -30.05 7.78 -21.20
C ASN A 13 -30.12 9.31 -21.05
N ARG A 14 -29.19 9.89 -20.27
CA ARG A 14 -28.90 11.32 -20.31
C ARG A 14 -27.67 11.55 -21.20
N PRO A 15 -27.78 12.34 -22.29
CA PRO A 15 -26.64 12.71 -23.11
C PRO A 15 -26.08 14.05 -22.60
N ASP A 16 -25.43 14.07 -21.44
CA ASP A 16 -24.61 15.21 -21.01
C ASP A 16 -23.13 14.84 -21.02
N GLY A 17 -22.54 15.02 -22.21
CA GLY A 17 -21.15 14.72 -22.53
C GLY A 17 -20.13 15.57 -21.77
N ARG A 18 -19.74 15.10 -20.57
CA ARG A 18 -18.50 15.51 -19.89
C ARG A 18 -17.75 14.33 -19.27
N TYR A 19 -17.48 13.29 -20.06
CA TYR A 19 -16.36 12.39 -19.76
C TYR A 19 -15.07 13.11 -20.18
N ARG A 20 -14.47 13.88 -19.28
CA ARG A 20 -13.02 14.16 -19.38
C ARG A 20 -12.35 12.79 -19.39
N GLY A 21 -11.78 12.41 -20.53
CA GLY A 21 -11.03 11.17 -20.68
C GLY A 21 -9.89 11.13 -19.67
N GLY A 22 -10.14 10.52 -18.52
CA GLY A 22 -9.07 10.06 -17.65
C GLY A 22 -8.33 9.00 -18.45
N MET A 23 -7.10 9.31 -18.86
CA MET A 23 -6.19 8.35 -19.45
C MET A 23 -6.23 7.09 -18.60
N MET A 24 -6.76 5.99 -19.15
CA MET A 24 -6.71 4.69 -18.52
C MET A 24 -5.22 4.41 -18.25
N ARG A 25 -4.79 4.46 -16.99
CA ARG A 25 -3.41 4.12 -16.64
C ARG A 25 -3.18 2.70 -17.15
N GLN A 26 -2.33 2.55 -18.15
CA GLN A 26 -2.01 1.24 -18.70
C GLN A 26 -1.56 0.33 -17.56
N PRO A 27 -2.02 -0.95 -17.53
CA PRO A 27 -1.65 -1.87 -16.47
C PRO A 27 -0.13 -1.97 -16.44
N GLN A 28 0.46 -1.57 -15.32
CA GLN A 28 1.89 -1.68 -15.11
C GLN A 28 2.21 -3.17 -14.96
N ILE A 29 3.03 -3.71 -15.86
CA ILE A 29 3.54 -5.07 -15.73
C ILE A 29 4.57 -5.05 -14.60
N ILE A 30 4.26 -5.72 -13.49
CA ILE A 30 5.18 -5.84 -12.36
C ILE A 30 6.18 -6.95 -12.68
N ASP A 31 7.45 -6.59 -12.84
CA ASP A 31 8.54 -7.56 -12.94
C ASP A 31 8.81 -8.19 -11.57
N ARG A 32 8.56 -9.50 -11.46
CA ARG A 32 8.73 -10.30 -10.24
C ARG A 32 10.11 -10.98 -10.16
N SER A 33 10.98 -10.80 -11.15
CA SER A 33 12.29 -11.47 -11.21
C SER A 33 13.18 -11.13 -10.01
N LYS A 34 13.00 -9.93 -9.42
CA LYS A 34 13.75 -9.42 -8.27
C LYS A 34 13.08 -9.64 -6.91
N ASP A 35 11.93 -10.30 -6.84
CA ASP A 35 11.20 -10.50 -5.58
C ASP A 35 12.08 -11.14 -4.49
N GLN A 36 12.95 -12.08 -4.87
CA GLN A 36 13.88 -12.73 -3.93
C GLN A 36 14.92 -11.77 -3.35
N ASP A 37 15.40 -10.80 -4.13
CA ASP A 37 16.32 -9.76 -3.64
C ASP A 37 15.61 -8.82 -2.66
N PHE A 38 14.39 -8.41 -2.99
CA PHE A 38 13.58 -7.56 -2.11
C PHE A 38 13.18 -8.27 -0.82
N MET A 39 12.88 -9.57 -0.87
CA MET A 39 12.63 -10.37 0.31
C MET A 39 13.87 -10.57 1.17
N ARG A 40 15.06 -10.70 0.58
CA ARG A 40 16.32 -10.72 1.34
C ARG A 40 16.54 -9.43 2.12
N GLU A 41 16.26 -8.27 1.52
CA GLU A 41 16.32 -6.98 2.22
C GLU A 41 15.31 -6.93 3.39
N ALA A 42 14.05 -7.35 3.15
CA ALA A 42 13.04 -7.40 4.20
C ALA A 42 13.44 -8.33 5.38
N LEU A 43 14.08 -9.47 5.10
CA LEU A 43 14.59 -10.37 6.13
C LEU A 43 15.78 -9.76 6.90
N ALA A 44 16.64 -9.00 6.23
CA ALA A 44 17.72 -8.28 6.90
C ALA A 44 17.17 -7.23 7.88
N LEU A 45 16.12 -6.50 7.49
CA LEU A 45 15.40 -5.55 8.36
C LEU A 45 14.72 -6.28 9.54
N ALA A 46 14.11 -7.44 9.30
CA ALA A 46 13.53 -8.26 10.36
C ALA A 46 14.59 -8.68 11.41
N ALA A 47 15.79 -9.04 10.94
CA ALA A 47 16.91 -9.39 11.82
C ALA A 47 17.36 -8.18 12.67
N GLN A 48 17.33 -6.96 12.12
CA GLN A 48 17.61 -5.73 12.90
C GLN A 48 16.59 -5.53 14.02
N GLY A 49 15.30 -5.68 13.72
CA GLY A 49 14.24 -5.62 14.74
C GLY A 49 14.44 -6.68 15.83
N ALA A 50 14.81 -7.90 15.46
CA ALA A 50 15.09 -8.99 16.40
C ALA A 50 16.21 -8.62 17.39
N LEU A 51 17.30 -8.00 16.89
CA LEU A 51 18.42 -7.56 17.74
C LEU A 51 18.03 -6.47 18.75
N LEU A 52 16.96 -5.72 18.45
CA LEU A 52 16.40 -4.68 19.32
C LEU A 52 15.31 -5.22 20.25
N GLY A 53 15.04 -6.54 20.24
CA GLY A 53 14.00 -7.16 21.05
C GLY A 53 12.57 -6.95 20.53
N GLU A 54 12.42 -6.53 19.27
CA GLU A 54 11.13 -6.39 18.61
C GLU A 54 10.67 -7.72 17.99
N VAL A 55 9.39 -7.82 17.64
CA VAL A 55 8.91 -8.94 16.80
C VAL A 55 9.65 -8.89 15.43
N PRO A 56 10.27 -9.99 14.97
CA PRO A 56 11.17 -9.97 13.82
C PRO A 56 10.39 -9.94 12.49
N VAL A 57 9.90 -8.77 12.11
CA VAL A 57 9.21 -8.52 10.84
C VAL A 57 9.86 -7.32 10.16
N GLY A 58 10.13 -7.45 8.86
CA GLY A 58 10.66 -6.40 7.99
C GLY A 58 9.85 -6.27 6.71
N ALA A 59 9.86 -5.09 6.11
CA ALA A 59 9.10 -4.74 4.93
C ALA A 59 9.85 -3.73 4.06
N VAL A 60 9.61 -3.81 2.75
CA VAL A 60 10.13 -2.88 1.75
C VAL A 60 9.01 -2.45 0.81
N VAL A 61 9.05 -1.19 0.37
CA VAL A 61 8.15 -0.67 -0.67
C VAL A 61 8.97 -0.49 -1.94
N VAL A 62 8.53 -1.14 -3.03
CA VAL A 62 9.20 -1.11 -4.32
C VAL A 62 8.35 -0.36 -5.34
N GLN A 63 8.97 0.58 -6.05
CA GLN A 63 8.37 1.30 -7.17
C GLN A 63 9.35 1.31 -8.34
N ASN A 64 8.89 0.97 -9.54
CA ASN A 64 9.72 0.93 -10.75
C ASN A 64 11.00 0.08 -10.63
N GLY A 65 10.96 -0.99 -9.83
CA GLY A 65 12.10 -1.88 -9.60
C GLY A 65 13.12 -1.39 -8.57
N GLU A 66 12.83 -0.28 -7.88
CA GLU A 66 13.68 0.31 -6.84
C GLU A 66 12.97 0.34 -5.49
N ILE A 67 13.72 0.11 -4.42
CA ILE A 67 13.20 0.21 -3.05
C ILE A 67 13.13 1.69 -2.66
N ILE A 68 11.92 2.21 -2.52
CA ILE A 68 11.66 3.60 -2.11
C ILE A 68 11.39 3.74 -0.62
N GLY A 69 11.09 2.65 0.09
CA GLY A 69 10.88 2.68 1.54
C GLY A 69 11.27 1.37 2.22
N ARG A 70 11.79 1.47 3.45
CA ARG A 70 12.24 0.35 4.29
C ARG A 70 11.65 0.48 5.68
N GLY A 71 11.33 -0.65 6.29
CA GLY A 71 10.83 -0.69 7.66
C GLY A 71 11.02 -2.03 8.33
N TYR A 72 11.19 -2.00 9.64
CA TYR A 72 11.03 -3.16 10.52
C TYR A 72 10.08 -2.79 11.65
N ASN A 73 9.52 -3.80 12.29
CA ASN A 73 8.60 -3.63 13.40
C ASN A 73 9.33 -2.97 14.58
N CYS A 74 8.88 -1.79 15.02
CA CYS A 74 9.47 -1.05 16.13
C CYS A 74 8.47 -0.49 17.18
N PRO A 75 7.40 -1.23 17.55
CA PRO A 75 6.39 -0.72 18.46
C PRO A 75 6.89 -0.52 19.90
N ILE A 76 7.85 -1.33 20.37
CA ILE A 76 8.36 -1.22 21.74
C ILE A 76 9.30 -0.02 21.84
N SER A 77 10.32 0.01 20.98
CA SER A 77 11.34 1.06 20.91
C SER A 77 10.76 2.41 20.50
N GLY A 78 9.77 2.43 19.60
CA GLY A 78 9.06 3.63 19.17
C GLY A 78 7.94 4.08 20.12
N SER A 79 7.54 3.26 21.10
CA SER A 79 6.33 3.48 21.92
C SER A 79 5.08 3.82 21.08
N ASP A 80 5.00 3.25 19.88
CA ASP A 80 3.93 3.46 18.91
C ASP A 80 3.39 2.08 18.51
N PRO A 81 2.22 1.65 19.01
CA PRO A 81 1.65 0.35 18.67
C PRO A 81 1.33 0.21 17.18
N SER A 82 1.30 1.31 16.40
CA SER A 82 1.11 1.28 14.95
C SER A 82 2.41 1.15 14.15
N ALA A 83 3.58 1.15 14.80
CA ALA A 83 4.89 1.09 14.15
C ALA A 83 5.27 -0.34 13.69
N HIS A 84 4.33 -0.98 12.99
CA HIS A 84 4.54 -2.21 12.25
C HIS A 84 5.49 -1.97 11.06
N ALA A 85 6.19 -3.01 10.64
CA ALA A 85 7.16 -2.92 9.54
C ALA A 85 6.57 -2.28 8.27
N GLU A 86 5.34 -2.68 7.90
CA GLU A 86 4.62 -2.16 6.73
C GLU A 86 4.34 -0.66 6.87
N MET A 87 3.88 -0.23 8.04
CA MET A 87 3.57 1.17 8.32
C MET A 87 4.83 2.03 8.30
N VAL A 88 5.94 1.52 8.86
CA VAL A 88 7.24 2.20 8.81
C VAL A 88 7.72 2.32 7.37
N ALA A 89 7.67 1.24 6.58
CA ALA A 89 8.11 1.25 5.19
C ALA A 89 7.28 2.18 4.30
N ILE A 90 5.96 2.27 4.52
CA ILE A 90 5.08 3.22 3.81
C ILE A 90 5.40 4.67 4.21
N ARG A 91 5.58 4.94 5.50
CA ARG A 91 5.94 6.28 6.01
C ARG A 91 7.32 6.71 5.49
N ASP A 92 8.26 5.78 5.36
CA ASP A 92 9.59 6.00 4.79
C ASP A 92 9.48 6.29 3.28
N ALA A 93 8.75 5.47 2.53
CA ALA A 93 8.48 5.68 1.11
C ALA A 93 7.84 7.04 0.81
N ALA A 94 6.90 7.48 1.65
CA ALA A 94 6.22 8.76 1.49
C ALA A 94 7.16 9.98 1.64
N LYS A 95 8.33 9.82 2.28
CA LYS A 95 9.35 10.90 2.37
C LYS A 95 10.26 10.95 1.15
N ALA A 96 10.32 9.87 0.37
CA ALA A 96 11.15 9.76 -0.83
C ALA A 96 10.45 10.28 -2.10
N LEU A 97 9.19 10.69 -1.99
CA LEU A 97 8.32 11.20 -3.06
C LEU A 97 8.07 12.69 -2.89
#